data_AF-A0A379LSQ3-F1
#
_entry.id   AF-A0A379LSQ3-F1
#
_cell.length_a   1.000
_cell.length_b   1.000
_cell.length_c   1.000
_cell.angle_alpha   90.00
_cell.angle_beta   90.00
_cell.angle_gamma   90.00
#
_symmetry.space_group_name_H-M   'P 1'
#
loop_
_entity.id
_entity.type
_entity.pdbx_description
1 polymer ?
#
loop_
_entity_poly.entity_id
_entity_poly.type
_entity_poly.pdbx_seq_one_letter_code
_entity_poly.pdbx_strand_id
1 'polypeptide(L)'
;MLKVNLRGVKGIISSYTVDTKSENPTTIKVPHQGALNIELIDSATGHAPQMVVTRRVGNNLQLFFSQDDSQHPDIVLEDYYDNENVHLIGLGENGQFYEYVPTSGDVAEYPPALTEGQSGEQVLGGEGYASADPLTASHNNFGWLPFMLLGGAAGGVAIGASGVVAVAMTLPLRVYR
;
A
#
# COMPACT_ATOMS: atom_id res chain seq x y z
N MET A 1 6.28 -6.68 -14.46
CA MET A 1 7.04 -7.38 -13.40
C MET A 1 7.18 -6.43 -12.24
N LEU A 2 6.64 -6.82 -11.09
CA LEU A 2 6.77 -6.09 -9.84
C LEU A 2 7.87 -6.77 -9.01
N LYS A 3 8.71 -5.98 -8.36
CA LYS A 3 9.66 -6.46 -7.37
C LYS A 3 9.12 -6.16 -5.98
N VAL A 4 9.20 -7.14 -5.08
CA VAL A 4 8.77 -7.03 -3.69
C VAL A 4 9.97 -7.30 -2.79
N ASN A 5 10.34 -6.34 -1.96
CA ASN A 5 11.41 -6.52 -0.98
C ASN A 5 10.83 -6.57 0.42
N LEU A 6 11.19 -7.61 1.19
CA LEU A 6 10.99 -7.62 2.63
C LEU A 6 12.22 -6.98 3.28
N ARG A 7 12.05 -5.81 3.90
CA ARG A 7 13.12 -5.04 4.53
C ARG A 7 12.95 -5.06 6.04
N GLY A 8 13.96 -5.57 6.74
CA GLY A 8 14.08 -5.41 8.18
C GLY A 8 15.07 -4.29 8.52
N VAL A 9 15.31 -4.10 9.82
CA VAL A 9 16.23 -3.08 10.36
C VAL A 9 17.70 -3.25 9.95
N LYS A 10 18.07 -4.43 9.41
CA LYS A 10 19.42 -4.72 8.90
C LYS A 10 19.51 -4.67 7.37
N GLY A 11 18.44 -4.24 6.68
CA GLY A 11 18.34 -4.19 5.23
C GLY A 11 17.35 -5.19 4.64
N ILE A 12 17.51 -5.50 3.35
CA ILE A 12 16.64 -6.45 2.63
C ILE A 12 16.90 -7.87 3.14
N ILE A 13 15.86 -8.51 3.66
CA ILE A 13 15.84 -9.90 4.11
C ILE A 13 15.65 -10.83 2.91
N SER A 14 14.71 -10.48 2.02
CA SER A 14 14.40 -11.24 0.81
C SER A 14 13.81 -10.36 -0.28
N SER A 15 13.90 -10.82 -1.52
CA SER A 15 13.39 -10.13 -2.70
C SER A 15 12.68 -11.11 -3.62
N TYR A 16 11.54 -10.71 -4.17
CA TYR A 16 10.71 -11.50 -5.06
C TYR A 16 10.43 -10.73 -6.34
N THR A 17 10.28 -11.44 -7.45
CA THR A 17 9.79 -10.89 -8.72
C THR A 17 8.44 -11.53 -9.02
N VAL A 18 7.44 -10.69 -9.23
CA VAL A 18 6.03 -11.05 -9.40
C VAL A 18 5.58 -10.63 -10.79
N ASP A 19 4.94 -11.55 -11.51
CA ASP A 19 4.23 -11.23 -12.73
C ASP A 19 2.78 -10.88 -12.40
N THR A 20 2.45 -9.58 -12.37
CA THR A 20 1.10 -9.06 -12.04
C THR A 20 0.09 -9.24 -13.19
N LYS A 21 0.37 -10.17 -14.11
CA LYS A 21 -0.51 -10.58 -15.21
C LYS A 21 -0.76 -12.09 -15.17
N SER A 22 -0.19 -12.77 -14.18
CA SER A 22 -0.37 -14.20 -13.95
C SER A 22 -1.69 -14.44 -13.23
N GLU A 23 -2.44 -15.46 -13.65
CA GLU A 23 -3.64 -15.92 -12.93
C GLU A 23 -3.28 -16.61 -11.60
N ASN A 24 -2.02 -17.01 -11.41
CA ASN A 24 -1.52 -17.61 -10.18
C ASN A 24 -0.82 -16.56 -9.30
N PRO A 25 -1.23 -16.40 -8.03
CA PRO A 25 -0.59 -15.47 -7.10
C PRO A 25 0.83 -15.89 -6.76
N THR A 26 1.70 -14.90 -6.56
CA THR A 26 2.96 -15.12 -5.84
C THR A 26 2.70 -15.07 -4.35
N THR A 27 3.04 -16.15 -3.65
CA THR A 27 2.88 -16.24 -2.19
C THR A 27 4.19 -15.89 -1.49
N ILE A 28 4.12 -14.98 -0.52
CA ILE A 28 5.27 -14.46 0.21
C ILE A 28 4.97 -14.55 1.70
N LYS A 29 5.81 -15.29 2.44
CA LYS A 29 5.66 -15.41 3.89
C LYS A 29 6.20 -14.19 4.62
N VAL A 30 5.36 -13.58 5.46
CA VAL A 30 5.73 -12.42 6.28
C VAL A 30 6.38 -12.90 7.58
N PRO A 31 7.59 -12.42 7.94
CA PRO A 31 8.17 -12.67 9.26
C PRO A 31 7.26 -12.17 10.38
N HIS A 32 7.00 -13.02 11.38
CA HIS A 32 6.06 -12.73 12.47
C HIS A 32 6.56 -11.71 13.50
N GLN A 33 7.86 -11.38 13.50
CA GLN A 33 8.47 -10.52 14.52
C GLN A 33 9.42 -9.50 13.92
N GLY A 34 9.49 -8.35 14.60
CA GLY A 34 10.37 -7.24 14.24
C GLY A 34 9.74 -6.26 13.27
N ALA A 35 10.33 -5.06 13.21
CA ALA A 35 9.91 -4.01 12.30
C ALA A 35 10.22 -4.40 10.85
N LEU A 36 9.20 -4.36 9.99
CA LEU A 36 9.26 -4.82 8.62
C LEU A 36 8.60 -3.83 7.67
N ASN A 37 9.29 -3.50 6.59
CA ASN A 37 8.73 -2.78 5.45
C ASN A 37 8.65 -3.74 4.26
N ILE A 38 7.47 -3.86 3.67
CA ILE A 38 7.22 -4.53 2.41
C ILE A 38 7.26 -3.45 1.34
N GLU A 39 8.35 -3.40 0.59
CA GLU A 39 8.57 -2.38 -0.43
C GLU A 39 8.20 -2.92 -1.80
N LEU A 40 7.29 -2.21 -2.48
CA LEU A 40 6.85 -2.49 -3.84
C LEU A 40 7.61 -1.62 -4.84
N ILE A 41 8.09 -2.23 -5.93
CA ILE A 41 8.84 -1.54 -6.99
C ILE A 41 8.39 -2.07 -8.36
N ASP A 42 7.85 -1.21 -9.21
CA ASP A 42 7.69 -1.52 -10.63
C ASP A 42 9.07 -1.58 -11.29
N SER A 43 9.42 -2.74 -11.83
CA SER A 43 10.72 -2.96 -12.46
C SER A 43 10.92 -2.15 -13.73
N ALA A 44 9.84 -1.66 -14.37
CA ALA A 44 9.93 -0.84 -15.57
C ALA A 44 10.34 0.61 -15.27
N THR A 45 9.87 1.17 -14.15
CA THR A 45 10.09 2.57 -13.79
C THR A 45 11.15 2.75 -12.70
N GLY A 46 11.39 1.71 -11.88
CA GLY A 46 12.21 1.81 -10.67
C GLY A 46 11.51 2.50 -9.50
N HIS A 47 10.24 2.90 -9.67
CA HIS A 47 9.39 3.50 -8.66
C HIS A 47 8.29 2.53 -8.24
N ALA A 48 7.61 2.83 -7.13
CA ALA A 48 6.50 2.02 -6.69
C ALA A 48 5.25 2.23 -7.55
N PRO A 49 4.38 1.21 -7.70
CA PRO A 49 3.05 1.41 -8.26
C PRO A 49 2.29 2.49 -7.49
N GLN A 50 1.59 3.37 -8.19
CA GLN A 50 0.85 4.46 -7.55
C GLN A 50 -0.34 3.96 -6.72
N MET A 51 -0.91 2.82 -7.09
CA MET A 51 -2.14 2.30 -6.49
C MET A 51 -2.05 0.78 -6.34
N VAL A 52 -2.68 0.27 -5.29
CA VAL A 52 -2.86 -1.16 -5.03
C VAL A 52 -4.18 -1.37 -4.29
N VAL A 53 -4.96 -2.37 -4.68
CA VAL A 53 -6.10 -2.81 -3.89
C VAL A 53 -5.62 -3.89 -2.93
N THR A 54 -6.08 -3.82 -1.69
CA THR A 54 -5.75 -4.79 -0.65
C THR A 54 -7.01 -5.48 -0.15
N ARG A 55 -6.90 -6.74 0.25
CA ARG A 55 -8.00 -7.51 0.87
C ARG A 55 -7.49 -8.43 1.95
N ARG A 56 -8.19 -8.51 3.07
CA ARG A 56 -7.92 -9.52 4.10
C ARG A 56 -8.63 -10.83 3.79
N VAL A 57 -7.90 -11.94 3.84
CA VAL A 57 -8.47 -13.30 3.83
C VAL A 57 -7.77 -14.14 4.88
N GLY A 58 -8.48 -14.47 5.96
CA GLY A 58 -7.94 -15.10 7.16
C GLY A 58 -6.80 -14.27 7.76
N ASN A 59 -5.62 -14.89 7.81
CA ASN A 59 -4.40 -14.26 8.34
C ASN A 59 -3.52 -13.62 7.27
N ASN A 60 -4.00 -13.56 6.03
CA ASN A 60 -3.22 -13.14 4.87
C ASN A 60 -3.72 -11.80 4.34
N LEU A 61 -2.81 -11.01 3.79
CA LEU A 61 -3.14 -9.82 3.01
C LEU A 61 -2.95 -10.13 1.52
N GLN A 62 -3.99 -9.94 0.74
CA GLN A 62 -3.98 -10.09 -0.71
C GLN A 62 -3.80 -8.72 -1.38
N LEU A 63 -2.96 -8.65 -2.40
CA LEU A 63 -2.70 -7.43 -3.17
C LEU A 63 -3.11 -7.64 -4.63
N PHE A 64 -3.74 -6.62 -5.20
CA PHE A 64 -4.22 -6.59 -6.58
C PHE A 64 -3.75 -5.29 -7.23
N PHE A 65 -3.09 -5.39 -8.38
CA PHE A 65 -2.57 -4.27 -9.16
C PHE A 65 -3.36 -4.06 -10.46
N SER A 66 -4.12 -5.06 -10.90
CA SER A 66 -5.07 -4.95 -12.01
C SER A 66 -6.46 -4.58 -11.50
N GLN A 67 -7.02 -3.48 -12.01
CA GLN A 67 -8.38 -3.04 -11.63
C GLN A 67 -9.48 -3.96 -12.19
N ASP A 68 -9.19 -4.71 -13.26
CA ASP A 68 -10.16 -5.58 -13.94
C ASP A 68 -10.27 -6.97 -13.32
N ASP A 69 -9.31 -7.39 -12.48
CA ASP A 69 -9.29 -8.70 -11.83
C ASP A 69 -9.26 -8.57 -10.30
N SER A 70 -10.44 -8.69 -9.69
CA SER A 70 -10.62 -8.68 -8.24
C SER A 70 -10.79 -10.07 -7.63
N GLN A 71 -10.69 -11.12 -8.45
CA GLN A 71 -10.88 -12.51 -8.04
C GLN A 71 -9.54 -13.20 -7.82
N HIS A 72 -8.53 -12.88 -8.64
CA HIS A 72 -7.21 -13.47 -8.57
C HIS A 72 -6.21 -12.45 -8.01
N PRO A 73 -5.69 -12.65 -6.79
CA PRO A 73 -4.66 -11.76 -6.26
C PRO A 73 -3.35 -11.96 -7.03
N ASP A 74 -2.60 -10.87 -7.21
CA ASP A 74 -1.24 -10.93 -7.75
C ASP A 74 -0.25 -11.45 -6.70
N ILE A 75 -0.47 -11.03 -5.45
CA ILE A 75 0.37 -11.39 -4.30
C ILE A 75 -0.50 -11.80 -3.13
N VAL A 76 -0.09 -12.87 -2.46
CA VAL A 76 -0.59 -13.24 -1.13
C VAL A 76 0.55 -13.09 -0.12
N LEU A 77 0.41 -12.15 0.79
CA LEU A 77 1.29 -12.00 1.95
C LEU A 77 0.76 -12.89 3.08
N GLU A 78 1.41 -14.05 3.26
CA GLU A 78 1.02 -15.02 4.28
C GLU A 78 1.41 -14.56 5.68
N ASP A 79 0.52 -14.83 6.64
CA ASP A 79 0.69 -14.48 8.06
C ASP A 79 0.93 -12.97 8.28
N TYR A 80 0.45 -12.12 7.37
CA TYR A 80 0.61 -10.67 7.45
C TYR A 80 0.12 -10.11 8.79
N TYR A 81 -1.01 -10.60 9.28
CA TYR A 81 -1.62 -10.10 10.53
C TYR A 81 -1.02 -10.72 11.80
N ASP A 82 -0.06 -11.66 11.70
CA ASP A 82 0.72 -12.12 12.86
C ASP A 82 1.84 -11.15 13.23
N ASN A 83 2.15 -10.17 12.38
CA ASN A 83 3.12 -9.11 12.65
C ASN A 83 2.41 -7.76 12.78
N GLU A 84 2.45 -7.16 13.97
CA GLU A 84 1.84 -5.85 14.23
C GLU A 84 2.69 -4.65 13.72
N ASN A 85 3.93 -4.89 13.30
CA ASN A 85 4.88 -3.86 12.88
C ASN A 85 5.36 -4.11 11.44
N VAL A 86 4.39 -4.30 10.55
CA VAL A 86 4.58 -4.44 9.12
C VAL A 86 3.93 -3.27 8.38
N HIS A 87 4.64 -2.72 7.40
CA HIS A 87 4.18 -1.58 6.60
C HIS A 87 4.28 -1.91 5.12
N LEU A 88 3.36 -1.38 4.32
CA LEU A 88 3.44 -1.45 2.86
C LEU A 88 3.93 -0.11 2.34
N ILE A 89 5.09 -0.09 1.67
CA ILE A 89 5.76 1.14 1.25
C ILE A 89 6.25 1.09 -0.20
N GLY A 90 6.68 2.24 -0.70
CA GLY A 90 7.22 2.36 -2.05
C GLY A 90 8.04 3.63 -2.27
N LEU A 91 8.96 3.60 -3.24
CA LEU A 91 9.73 4.77 -3.66
C LEU A 91 8.90 5.62 -4.64
N GLY A 92 8.61 6.87 -4.28
CA GLY A 92 7.98 7.85 -5.16
C GLY A 92 8.93 8.43 -6.20
N GLU A 93 8.39 9.19 -7.15
CA GLU A 93 9.16 9.79 -8.25
C GLU A 93 10.17 10.85 -7.79
N ASN A 94 9.94 11.47 -6.63
CA ASN A 94 10.82 12.46 -6.02
C ASN A 94 11.97 11.84 -5.20
N GLY A 95 12.10 10.51 -5.20
CA GLY A 95 13.15 9.79 -4.47
C GLY A 95 12.88 9.62 -2.97
N GLN A 96 11.69 9.98 -2.48
CA GLN A 96 11.25 9.70 -1.11
C GLN A 96 10.44 8.41 -1.04
N PHE A 97 10.49 7.76 0.11
CA PHE A 97 9.63 6.61 0.42
C PHE A 97 8.31 7.07 1.01
N TYR A 98 7.24 6.41 0.60
CA TYR A 98 5.88 6.68 1.04
C TYR A 98 5.20 5.39 1.43
N GLU A 99 4.15 5.53 2.22
CA GLU A 99 3.28 4.45 2.63
C GLU A 99 2.07 4.33 1.70
N TYR A 100 1.52 3.13 1.58
CA TYR A 100 0.22 2.92 0.95
C TYR A 100 -0.90 3.20 1.96
N VAL A 101 -1.67 4.25 1.70
CA VAL A 101 -2.76 4.73 2.55
C VAL A 101 -4.11 4.65 1.81
N PRO A 102 -5.25 4.53 2.51
CA PRO A 102 -6.54 4.38 1.85
C PRO A 102 -6.90 5.64 1.06
N THR A 103 -7.33 5.47 -0.19
CA THR A 103 -7.82 6.58 -1.01
C THR A 103 -9.06 7.25 -0.43
N SER A 104 -9.86 6.48 0.32
CA SER A 104 -11.05 6.95 1.06
C SER A 104 -10.72 7.84 2.26
N GLY A 105 -9.51 7.72 2.81
CA GLY A 105 -9.12 8.30 4.09
C GLY A 105 -9.77 7.62 5.31
N ASP A 106 -10.47 6.49 5.14
CA ASP A 106 -11.02 5.72 6.26
C ASP A 106 -9.95 4.79 6.85
N VAL A 107 -9.69 4.92 8.15
CA VAL A 107 -8.74 4.07 8.89
C VAL A 107 -9.14 2.60 8.82
N ALA A 108 -10.44 2.29 8.77
CA ALA A 108 -10.90 0.91 8.69
C ALA A 108 -10.41 0.22 7.41
N GLU A 109 -10.16 0.98 6.33
CA GLU A 109 -9.71 0.47 5.03
C GLU A 109 -8.18 0.41 4.89
N TYR A 110 -7.44 0.78 5.95
CA TYR A 110 -5.99 0.70 5.98
C TYR A 110 -5.53 -0.76 6.14
N PRO A 111 -4.48 -1.23 5.42
CA PRO A 111 -4.14 -2.66 5.37
C PRO A 111 -3.99 -3.37 6.72
N PRO A 112 -3.33 -2.82 7.77
CA PRO A 112 -3.27 -3.48 9.07
C PRO A 112 -4.60 -3.43 9.86
N ALA A 113 -5.55 -2.56 9.49
CA ALA A 113 -6.84 -2.41 10.15
C ALA A 113 -7.99 -3.18 9.48
N LEU A 114 -7.76 -3.76 8.30
CA LEU A 114 -8.79 -4.51 7.57
C LEU A 114 -9.34 -5.67 8.42
N THR A 115 -10.67 -5.78 8.42
CA THR A 115 -11.37 -6.94 8.97
C THR A 115 -11.54 -8.04 7.91
N GLU A 116 -11.94 -9.24 8.32
CA GLU A 116 -12.07 -10.40 7.42
C GLU A 116 -12.93 -10.10 6.18
N GLY A 117 -12.41 -10.39 4.99
CA GLY A 117 -13.08 -10.16 3.72
C GLY A 117 -13.15 -8.69 3.28
N GLN A 118 -12.74 -7.74 4.13
CA GLN A 118 -12.72 -6.33 3.79
C GLN A 118 -11.62 -6.02 2.79
N SER A 119 -11.91 -5.11 1.87
CA SER A 119 -10.96 -4.58 0.90
C SER A 119 -10.77 -3.09 1.08
N GLY A 120 -9.63 -2.56 0.66
CA GLY A 120 -9.36 -1.13 0.63
C GLY A 120 -8.48 -0.78 -0.56
N GLU A 121 -8.83 0.28 -1.28
CA GLU A 121 -8.01 0.86 -2.35
C GLU A 121 -6.96 1.79 -1.73
N GLN A 122 -5.70 1.51 -2.00
CA GLN A 122 -4.57 2.23 -1.42
C GLN A 122 -3.85 3.03 -2.49
N VAL A 123 -3.40 4.22 -2.12
CA VAL A 123 -2.52 5.08 -2.92
C VAL A 123 -1.21 5.30 -2.19
N LEU A 124 -0.13 5.39 -2.95
CA LEU A 124 1.16 5.78 -2.43
C LEU A 124 1.11 7.26 -2.00
N GLY A 125 1.23 7.56 -0.71
CA GLY A 125 1.05 8.92 -0.22
C GLY A 125 1.36 9.13 1.25
N GLY A 126 0.92 10.27 1.77
CA GLY A 126 1.22 10.73 3.13
C GLY A 126 2.53 11.51 3.22
N GLU A 127 3.17 11.47 4.39
CA GLU A 127 4.47 12.11 4.61
C GLU A 127 5.60 11.24 4.02
N GLY A 128 6.51 11.87 3.27
CA GLY A 128 7.61 11.17 2.62
C GLY A 128 8.86 11.06 3.50
N TYR A 129 9.55 9.93 3.41
CA TYR A 129 10.75 9.63 4.20
C TYR A 129 11.99 9.49 3.31
N ALA A 130 13.15 9.82 3.88
CA ALA A 130 14.43 9.71 3.18
C ALA A 130 14.95 8.27 3.06
N SER A 131 14.39 7.32 3.81
CA SER A 131 14.86 5.93 3.81
C SER A 131 13.73 4.92 3.96
N ALA A 132 13.98 3.70 3.46
CA ALA A 132 13.09 2.55 3.59
C ALA A 132 13.31 1.74 4.88
N ASP A 133 14.09 2.25 5.84
CA ASP A 133 14.33 1.55 7.12
C ASP A 133 13.02 1.53 7.95
N PRO A 134 12.55 0.35 8.40
CA PRO A 134 11.34 0.23 9.22
C PRO A 134 11.36 1.10 10.49
N LEU A 135 12.53 1.41 11.04
CA LEU A 135 12.65 2.28 12.21
C LEU A 135 12.49 3.77 11.89
N THR A 136 12.68 4.19 10.63
CA THR A 136 12.52 5.60 10.25
C THR A 136 11.06 6.02 10.16
N ALA A 137 10.18 5.11 9.73
CA ALA A 137 8.73 5.29 9.85
C ALA A 137 8.28 5.19 11.32
N SER A 138 8.91 4.33 12.13
CA SER A 138 8.58 4.16 13.55
C SER A 138 8.91 5.38 14.43
N HIS A 139 9.98 6.14 14.14
CA HIS A 139 10.30 7.38 14.88
C HIS A 139 9.38 8.55 14.50
N ASN A 140 8.81 8.51 13.30
CA ASN A 140 7.87 9.49 12.80
C ASN A 140 6.46 8.87 12.74
N ASN A 141 6.08 8.15 13.81
CA ASN A 141 4.70 8.10 14.25
C ASN A 141 3.71 7.78 13.11
N PHE A 142 3.77 6.54 12.56
CA PHE A 142 2.85 5.80 11.64
C PHE A 142 1.75 6.64 10.93
N GLY A 143 1.36 6.26 9.70
CA GLY A 143 0.20 6.86 9.01
C GLY A 143 -1.13 6.91 9.82
N TRP A 144 -1.24 6.26 10.98
CA TRP A 144 -2.39 6.32 11.91
C TRP A 144 -2.61 7.66 12.63
N LEU A 145 -1.57 8.45 12.88
CA LEU A 145 -1.67 9.68 13.68
C LEU A 145 -2.39 10.84 13.02
N PRO A 146 -2.20 11.12 11.71
CA PRO A 146 -3.07 12.08 11.05
C PRO A 146 -4.55 11.67 11.17
N PHE A 147 -4.86 10.37 11.14
CA PHE A 147 -6.25 9.92 11.33
C PHE A 147 -6.75 9.93 12.78
N MET A 148 -5.89 9.70 13.78
CA MET A 148 -6.27 9.91 15.20
C MET A 148 -6.51 11.38 15.52
N LEU A 149 -5.80 12.30 14.85
CA LEU A 149 -6.06 13.74 14.94
C LEU A 149 -7.34 14.17 14.20
N LEU A 150 -7.69 13.53 13.08
CA LEU A 150 -8.94 13.83 12.36
C LEU A 150 -10.19 13.17 12.98
N GLY A 151 -10.08 11.99 13.59
CA GLY A 151 -11.21 11.23 14.15
C GLY A 151 -11.45 11.43 15.64
N GLY A 152 -10.58 12.16 16.34
CA GLY A 152 -10.49 12.13 17.80
C GLY A 152 -10.24 13.46 18.51
N ALA A 153 -10.54 14.62 17.92
CA ALA A 153 -10.72 15.85 18.68
C ALA A 153 -11.59 16.84 17.90
N ALA A 154 -12.61 17.38 18.54
CA ALA A 154 -13.34 18.54 18.05
C ALA A 154 -12.37 19.70 17.77
N GLY A 155 -12.08 19.98 16.50
CA GLY A 155 -11.26 21.13 16.12
C GLY A 155 -10.65 20.98 14.74
N GLY A 156 -11.35 21.49 13.72
CA GLY A 156 -10.93 21.41 12.33
C GLY A 156 -9.53 21.94 12.07
N VAL A 157 -8.79 21.18 11.26
CA VAL A 157 -7.68 21.66 10.45
C VAL A 157 -7.82 20.99 9.08
N ALA A 158 -8.09 21.79 8.06
CA ALA A 158 -8.06 21.35 6.69
C ALA A 158 -6.60 21.03 6.33
N ILE A 159 -6.30 19.75 6.13
CA ILE A 159 -5.05 19.37 5.45
C ILE A 159 -5.28 19.67 3.97
N GLY A 160 -4.51 20.62 3.44
CA GLY A 160 -4.60 21.06 2.05
C GLY A 160 -4.41 19.87 1.12
N ALA A 161 -5.43 19.60 0.30
CA ALA A 161 -5.33 18.71 -0.85
C ALA A 161 -4.34 19.30 -1.85
N SER A 162 -3.07 18.97 -1.73
CA SER A 162 -2.11 19.17 -2.81
C SER A 162 -2.31 18.09 -3.87
N GLY A 163 -3.32 18.33 -4.72
CA GLY A 163 -3.32 17.95 -6.13
C GLY A 163 -3.22 16.47 -6.47
N VAL A 164 -4.29 15.71 -6.24
CA VAL A 164 -4.60 14.60 -7.15
C VAL A 164 -5.29 15.22 -8.36
N VAL A 165 -4.58 15.35 -9.48
CA VAL A 165 -5.22 15.58 -10.77
C VAL A 165 -5.94 14.28 -11.11
N ALA A 166 -7.21 14.19 -10.73
CA ALA A 166 -8.13 13.22 -11.31
C ALA A 166 -8.27 13.55 -12.80
N VAL A 167 -7.48 12.88 -13.65
CA VAL A 167 -7.77 12.86 -15.09
C VAL A 167 -9.00 11.99 -15.26
N ALA A 168 -10.18 12.59 -15.14
CA ALA A 168 -11.41 11.99 -15.61
C ALA A 168 -11.29 11.81 -17.13
N MET A 169 -11.00 10.60 -17.59
CA MET A 169 -11.19 10.22 -18.99
C MET A 169 -12.68 10.34 -19.32
N THR A 170 -13.08 11.52 -19.81
CA THR A 170 -14.38 11.71 -20.44
C THR A 170 -14.40 10.91 -21.74
N LEU A 171 -15.06 9.76 -21.73
CA LEU A 171 -15.44 9.06 -22.95
C LEU A 171 -16.47 9.91 -23.71
N PRO A 172 -16.26 10.27 -24.99
CA PRO A 172 -17.29 10.95 -25.75
C PRO A 172 -18.40 9.95 -26.13
N LEU A 173 -19.62 10.22 -25.66
CA LEU A 173 -20.83 9.54 -26.11
C LEU A 173 -21.04 9.78 -27.61
N ARG A 174 -20.91 8.71 -28.41
CA ARG A 174 -21.20 8.70 -29.83
C ARG A 174 -22.71 8.58 -30.02
N VAL A 175 -23.39 9.69 -30.35
CA VAL A 175 -24.81 9.67 -30.75
C VAL A 175 -24.89 9.12 -32.17
N TYR A 176 -25.48 7.94 -32.35
CA TYR A 176 -26.00 7.51 -33.65
C TYR A 176 -27.36 8.17 -33.87
N ARG A 177 -27.48 8.95 -34.95
CA ARG A 177 -28.76 9.28 -35.57
C ARG A 177 -29.06 8.27 -36.66
#